data_AF-A0A6F8YJ29-F1
#
_entry.id   AF-A0A6F8YJ29-F1
#
_cell.length_a   1.000
_cell.length_b   1.000
_cell.length_c   1.000
_cell.angle_alpha   90.00
_cell.angle_beta   90.00
_cell.angle_gamma   90.00
#
_symmetry.space_group_name_H-M   'P 1'
#
loop_
_entity.id
_entity.type
_entity.pdbx_description
1 polymer ?
#
loop_
_entity_poly.entity_id
_entity_poly.type
_entity_poly.pdbx_seq_one_letter_code
_entity_poly.pdbx_strand_id
1 'polypeptide(L)'
;MGDVAISAPLFDDNPAVEDPLGFDSVADVVVRVVTAGGLDPVAVGIHSAWGGGKSTALNLIAGQLDSVGHVLVARIDPWEFENTEDLRGTLITQVLDVLHLRVKDQMPDPTKREVVLGKLNSLRRRIAWGRVANVLVSSAVTLSPDLPGLIEALTPKPPDDDDADPDGPQGMAGFRAQFESLMASVEGISKVVVLVDDLDRCCLRRSWARLRRSSFSCR
;
A
#
# COMPACT_ATOMS: atom_id res chain seq x y z
N MET A 1 41.24 7.06 -42.13
CA MET A 1 40.47 7.81 -41.13
C MET A 1 39.71 6.79 -40.30
N GLY A 2 40.11 6.55 -39.06
CA GLY A 2 39.39 5.67 -38.14
C GLY A 2 38.29 6.46 -37.44
N ASP A 3 37.07 5.93 -37.47
CA ASP A 3 35.92 6.48 -36.76
C ASP A 3 36.20 6.44 -35.26
N VAL A 4 36.37 7.61 -34.64
CA VAL A 4 36.43 7.74 -33.18
C VAL A 4 34.98 7.76 -32.70
N ALA A 5 34.45 6.58 -32.41
CA ALA A 5 33.18 6.47 -31.71
C ALA A 5 33.32 7.16 -30.34
N ILE A 6 32.65 8.31 -30.18
CA ILE A 6 32.54 8.98 -28.89
C ILE A 6 31.66 8.09 -28.02
N SER A 7 32.28 7.37 -27.07
CA SER A 7 31.57 6.65 -26.02
C SER A 7 31.03 7.69 -25.05
N ALA A 8 29.83 8.19 -25.34
CA ALA A 8 29.07 8.96 -24.36
C ALA A 8 28.66 7.99 -23.24
N PRO A 9 28.91 8.31 -21.96
CA PRO A 9 28.46 7.47 -20.86
C PRO A 9 26.93 7.38 -20.92
N LEU A 10 26.43 6.15 -21.03
CA LEU A 10 25.02 5.87 -20.84
C LEU A 10 24.74 6.03 -19.34
N PHE A 11 24.09 7.11 -18.97
CA PHE A 11 23.67 7.34 -17.59
C PHE A 11 22.52 6.40 -17.25
N ASP A 12 22.55 5.89 -16.02
CA ASP A 12 21.49 5.05 -15.48
C ASP A 12 20.21 5.89 -15.34
N ASP A 13 19.08 5.35 -15.80
CA ASP A 13 17.74 5.94 -15.66
C ASP A 13 17.10 5.55 -14.33
N ASN A 14 17.82 4.82 -13.48
CA ASN A 14 17.39 4.56 -12.11
C ASN A 14 17.34 5.86 -11.30
N PRO A 15 16.34 6.00 -10.42
CA PRO A 15 16.21 7.19 -9.59
C PRO A 15 17.46 7.39 -8.72
N ALA A 16 17.99 8.61 -8.77
CA ALA A 16 19.32 8.93 -8.25
C ALA A 16 19.41 8.77 -6.71
N VAL A 17 20.56 8.26 -6.26
CA VAL A 17 20.91 8.13 -4.83
C VAL A 17 21.51 9.43 -4.29
N GLU A 18 22.24 10.15 -5.13
CA GLU A 18 22.76 11.49 -4.83
C GLU A 18 21.85 12.53 -5.51
N ASP A 19 21.73 13.71 -4.90
CA ASP A 19 20.87 14.79 -5.39
C ASP A 19 21.66 15.91 -6.09
N PRO A 20 21.97 15.78 -7.39
CA PRO A 20 22.61 16.84 -8.14
C PRO A 20 21.66 18.00 -8.50
N LEU A 21 20.35 17.87 -8.23
CA LEU A 21 19.30 18.79 -8.70
C LEU A 21 18.62 19.58 -7.57
N GLY A 22 19.00 19.36 -6.30
CA GLY A 22 18.50 20.11 -5.15
C GLY A 22 17.13 19.68 -4.63
N PHE A 23 16.67 18.47 -4.98
CA PHE A 23 15.49 17.82 -4.41
C PHE A 23 15.55 17.63 -2.88
N ASP A 24 16.72 17.63 -2.27
CA ASP A 24 16.91 17.54 -0.81
C ASP A 24 16.14 18.62 -0.06
N SER A 25 16.06 19.83 -0.64
CA SER A 25 15.29 20.93 -0.05
C SER A 25 13.78 20.63 0.00
N VAL A 26 13.26 19.98 -1.04
CA VAL A 26 11.86 19.54 -1.09
C VAL A 26 11.66 18.37 -0.14
N ALA A 27 12.58 17.40 -0.14
CA ALA A 27 12.54 16.24 0.74
C ALA A 27 12.53 16.66 2.22
N ASP A 28 13.40 17.58 2.65
CA ASP A 28 13.46 18.08 4.03
C ASP A 28 12.12 18.69 4.47
N VAL A 29 11.51 19.52 3.63
CA VAL A 29 10.19 20.11 3.93
C VAL A 29 9.13 19.03 4.09
N VAL A 30 9.09 18.04 3.18
CA VAL A 30 8.14 16.94 3.26
C VAL A 30 8.36 16.11 4.52
N VAL A 31 9.61 15.72 4.80
CA VAL A 31 9.98 14.95 6.01
C VAL A 31 9.54 15.68 7.25
N ARG A 32 9.87 16.98 7.39
CA ARG A 32 9.47 17.79 8.54
C ARG A 32 7.95 17.86 8.72
N VAL A 33 7.19 17.96 7.63
CA VAL A 33 5.72 17.98 7.68
C VAL A 33 5.17 16.62 8.12
N VAL A 34 5.65 15.52 7.53
CA VAL A 34 5.13 14.19 7.85
C VAL A 34 5.59 13.71 9.22
N THR A 35 6.72 14.17 9.75
CA THR A 35 7.18 13.83 11.11
C THR A 35 6.69 14.81 12.19
N ALA A 36 6.10 15.94 11.81
CA ALA A 36 5.56 16.88 12.79
C ALA A 36 4.40 16.24 13.59
N GLY A 37 4.47 16.36 14.91
CA GLY A 37 3.39 15.95 15.80
C GLY A 37 2.15 16.85 15.63
N GLY A 38 0.97 16.26 15.68
CA GLY A 38 -0.31 17.00 15.66
C GLY A 38 -0.84 17.33 14.26
N LEU A 39 -0.14 16.94 13.19
CA LEU A 39 -0.65 17.04 11.81
C LEU A 39 -1.28 15.74 11.30
N ASP A 40 -1.36 14.70 12.15
CA ASP A 40 -1.91 13.40 11.76
C ASP A 40 -3.45 13.40 11.69
N PRO A 41 -4.06 12.86 10.61
CA PRO A 41 -3.44 12.35 9.38
C PRO A 41 -3.09 13.48 8.38
N VAL A 42 -1.90 13.39 7.75
CA VAL A 42 -1.45 14.33 6.70
C VAL A 42 -1.25 13.60 5.36
N ALA A 43 -1.67 14.25 4.27
CA ALA A 43 -1.39 13.81 2.91
C ALA A 43 -0.63 14.91 2.17
N VAL A 44 0.52 14.56 1.60
CA VAL A 44 1.38 15.48 0.84
C VAL A 44 1.48 15.00 -0.59
N GLY A 45 1.20 15.86 -1.56
CA GLY A 45 1.27 15.55 -2.98
C GLY A 45 2.47 16.22 -3.66
N ILE A 46 3.32 15.43 -4.33
CA ILE A 46 4.45 15.93 -5.12
C ILE A 46 4.03 15.92 -6.59
N HIS A 47 4.03 17.11 -7.21
CA HIS A 47 3.57 17.29 -8.59
C HIS A 47 4.70 17.85 -9.45
N SER A 48 4.93 17.23 -10.61
CA SER A 48 5.89 17.69 -11.61
C SER A 48 5.49 17.18 -13.00
N ALA A 49 6.09 17.73 -14.05
CA ALA A 49 6.05 17.11 -15.38
C ALA A 49 6.67 15.70 -15.37
N TRP A 50 6.39 14.92 -16.42
CA TRP A 50 7.07 13.63 -16.64
C TRP A 50 8.58 13.84 -16.78
N GLY A 51 9.38 12.98 -16.14
CA GLY A 51 10.83 13.17 -16.02
C GLY A 51 11.27 14.24 -15.00
N GLY A 52 10.34 14.87 -14.25
CA GLY A 52 10.68 15.90 -13.26
C GLY A 52 11.26 15.40 -11.93
N GLY A 53 11.67 14.14 -11.84
CA GLY A 53 12.35 13.59 -10.65
C GLY A 53 11.45 13.25 -9.45
N LYS A 54 10.15 13.01 -9.63
CA LYS A 54 9.24 12.63 -8.51
C LYS A 54 9.71 11.38 -7.77
N SER A 55 10.03 10.32 -8.51
CA SER A 55 10.54 9.07 -7.97
C SER A 55 11.87 9.28 -7.22
N THR A 56 12.76 10.13 -7.77
CA THR A 56 13.98 10.56 -7.08
C THR A 56 13.67 11.28 -5.76
N ALA A 57 12.76 12.26 -5.77
CA ALA A 57 12.36 12.96 -4.56
C ALA A 57 11.75 12.00 -3.52
N LEU A 58 10.91 11.05 -3.93
CA LEU A 58 10.36 10.02 -3.06
C LEU A 58 11.44 9.10 -2.48
N ASN A 59 12.50 8.78 -3.24
CA ASN A 59 13.65 8.03 -2.73
C ASN A 59 14.43 8.79 -1.67
N LEU A 60 14.68 10.08 -1.89
CA LEU A 60 15.36 10.92 -0.91
C LEU A 60 14.53 11.05 0.37
N ILE A 61 13.21 11.26 0.24
CA ILE A 61 12.27 11.27 1.38
C ILE A 61 12.33 9.93 2.13
N ALA A 62 12.26 8.80 1.43
CA ALA A 62 12.33 7.48 2.05
C ALA A 62 13.63 7.31 2.86
N GLY A 63 14.78 7.61 2.25
CA GLY A 63 16.08 7.49 2.91
C GLY A 63 16.22 8.41 4.13
N GLN A 64 15.69 9.63 4.06
CA GLN A 64 15.66 10.54 5.21
C GLN A 64 14.74 10.01 6.32
N LEU A 65 13.55 9.48 5.99
CA LEU A 65 12.61 8.91 6.97
C LEU A 65 13.15 7.65 7.66
N ASP A 66 13.89 6.81 6.94
CA ASP A 66 14.52 5.62 7.52
C ASP A 66 15.50 5.96 8.67
N SER A 67 16.08 7.16 8.64
CA SER A 67 16.96 7.66 9.71
C SER A 67 16.22 8.14 10.97
N VAL A 68 14.91 8.36 10.91
CA VAL A 68 14.09 8.92 12.01
C VAL A 68 13.80 7.87 13.10
N GLY A 69 13.97 6.58 12.79
CA GLY A 69 13.98 5.45 13.75
C GLY A 69 12.61 5.03 14.30
N HIS A 70 11.71 5.99 14.55
CA HIS A 70 10.34 5.77 15.04
C HIS A 70 9.26 5.81 13.95
N VAL A 71 9.69 5.97 12.69
CA VAL A 71 8.82 6.01 11.51
C VAL A 71 8.94 4.68 10.75
N LEU A 72 7.80 4.09 10.41
CA LEU A 72 7.71 3.00 9.46
C LEU A 72 7.43 3.58 8.07
N VAL A 73 8.35 3.36 7.13
CA VAL A 73 8.18 3.76 5.73
C VAL A 73 7.63 2.59 4.94
N ALA A 74 6.44 2.73 4.38
CA ALA A 74 5.85 1.77 3.44
C ALA A 74 5.86 2.38 2.04
N ARG A 75 6.73 1.86 1.16
CA ARG A 75 6.73 2.23 -0.25
C ARG A 75 5.73 1.36 -1.01
N ILE A 76 4.91 2.00 -1.82
CA ILE A 76 3.92 1.30 -2.62
C ILE A 76 3.94 1.87 -4.03
N ASP A 77 4.13 0.98 -4.98
CA ASP A 77 4.14 1.27 -6.40
C ASP A 77 2.89 0.64 -7.02
N PRO A 78 1.81 1.39 -7.24
CA PRO A 78 0.53 0.82 -7.66
C PRO A 78 0.56 0.13 -9.02
N TRP A 79 1.55 0.46 -9.86
CA TRP A 79 1.77 -0.18 -11.16
C TRP A 79 2.00 -1.69 -11.03
N GLU A 80 2.55 -2.15 -9.90
CA GLU A 80 2.79 -3.57 -9.62
C GLU A 80 1.47 -4.37 -9.51
N PHE A 81 0.35 -3.69 -9.26
CA PHE A 81 -0.92 -4.32 -8.92
C PHE A 81 -2.09 -3.89 -9.85
N GLU A 82 -1.81 -3.29 -11.00
CA GLU A 82 -2.81 -2.77 -11.96
C GLU A 82 -3.90 -3.79 -12.35
N ASN A 83 -3.58 -5.08 -12.32
CA ASN A 83 -4.49 -6.16 -12.66
C ASN A 83 -5.38 -6.64 -11.49
N THR A 84 -5.30 -5.99 -10.33
CA THR A 84 -6.06 -6.39 -9.14
C THR A 84 -7.42 -5.70 -9.10
N GLU A 85 -8.49 -6.48 -8.96
CA GLU A 85 -9.86 -5.94 -8.83
C GLU A 85 -10.07 -5.20 -7.48
N ASP A 86 -9.24 -5.49 -6.46
CA ASP A 86 -9.28 -4.88 -5.13
C ASP A 86 -8.00 -4.06 -4.82
N LEU A 87 -7.86 -2.88 -5.45
CA LEU A 87 -6.72 -2.00 -5.19
C LEU A 87 -6.64 -1.57 -3.71
N ARG A 88 -7.77 -1.28 -3.07
CA ARG A 88 -7.80 -0.78 -1.69
C ARG A 88 -7.27 -1.83 -0.71
N GLY A 89 -7.76 -3.05 -0.79
CA GLY A 89 -7.27 -4.11 0.07
C GLY A 89 -5.82 -4.48 -0.25
N THR A 90 -5.38 -4.38 -1.50
CA THR A 90 -3.95 -4.58 -1.85
C THR A 90 -3.06 -3.53 -1.20
N LEU A 91 -3.40 -2.24 -1.27
CA LEU A 91 -2.64 -1.18 -0.61
C LEU A 91 -2.56 -1.40 0.91
N ILE A 92 -3.68 -1.76 1.55
CA ILE A 92 -3.71 -2.06 2.99
C ILE A 92 -2.82 -3.27 3.31
N THR A 93 -2.86 -4.31 2.48
CA THR A 93 -2.03 -5.51 2.68
C THR A 93 -0.54 -5.18 2.60
N GLN A 94 -0.11 -4.36 1.64
CA GLN A 94 1.28 -3.93 1.53
C GLN A 94 1.77 -3.21 2.79
N VAL A 95 0.96 -2.30 3.35
CA VAL A 95 1.30 -1.63 4.62
C VAL A 95 1.42 -2.63 5.77
N LEU A 96 0.49 -3.60 5.87
CA LEU A 96 0.55 -4.66 6.88
C LEU A 96 1.75 -5.58 6.69
N ASP A 97 2.20 -5.81 5.45
CA ASP A 97 3.36 -6.63 5.12
C ASP A 97 4.67 -5.97 5.53
N VAL A 98 4.81 -4.67 5.26
CA VAL A 98 5.94 -3.87 5.75
C VAL A 98 5.99 -3.86 7.28
N LEU A 99 4.85 -3.68 7.94
CA LEU A 99 4.76 -3.73 9.40
C LEU A 99 5.10 -5.13 9.95
N HIS A 100 4.67 -6.20 9.28
CA HIS A 100 5.00 -7.57 9.65
C HIS A 100 6.50 -7.81 9.70
N LEU A 101 7.20 -7.42 8.63
CA LEU A 101 8.66 -7.60 8.51
C LEU A 101 9.38 -6.81 9.60
N ARG A 102 8.98 -5.55 9.81
CA ARG A 102 9.55 -4.70 10.86
C ARG A 102 9.37 -5.29 12.27
N VAL A 103 8.19 -5.81 12.58
CA VAL A 103 7.91 -6.46 13.87
C VAL A 103 8.71 -7.74 14.03
N LYS A 104 8.80 -8.55 12.97
CA LYS A 104 9.54 -9.82 12.99
C LYS A 104 11.03 -9.61 13.27
N ASP A 105 11.63 -8.61 12.62
CA ASP A 105 13.08 -8.39 12.63
C ASP A 105 13.55 -7.56 13.83
N GLN A 106 12.75 -6.58 14.28
CA GLN A 106 13.22 -5.58 15.24
C GLN A 106 12.51 -5.60 16.59
N MET A 107 11.47 -6.42 16.78
CA MET A 107 10.83 -6.56 18.09
C MET A 107 11.58 -7.62 18.94
N PRO A 108 12.21 -7.22 20.06
CA PRO A 108 13.10 -8.11 20.83
C PRO A 108 12.34 -9.12 21.71
N ASP A 109 11.16 -8.74 22.22
CA ASP A 109 10.36 -9.58 23.11
C ASP A 109 9.57 -10.62 22.31
N PRO A 110 9.87 -11.92 22.44
CA PRO A 110 9.24 -12.97 21.63
C PRO A 110 7.75 -13.13 21.95
N THR A 111 7.33 -12.94 23.19
CA THR A 111 5.94 -13.13 23.62
C THR A 111 5.07 -11.98 23.09
N LYS A 112 5.52 -10.73 23.25
CA LYS A 112 4.81 -9.58 22.67
C LYS A 112 4.79 -9.64 21.16
N ARG A 113 5.89 -10.07 20.53
CA ARG A 113 5.96 -10.25 19.08
C ARG A 113 4.91 -11.22 18.59
N GLU A 114 4.73 -12.37 19.24
CA GLU A 114 3.70 -13.34 18.85
C GLU A 114 2.28 -12.76 18.94
N VAL A 115 1.99 -11.99 20.00
CA VAL A 115 0.71 -11.28 20.16
C VAL A 115 0.48 -10.27 19.03
N VAL A 116 1.47 -9.45 18.72
CA VAL A 116 1.39 -8.45 17.64
C VAL A 116 1.20 -9.13 16.28
N LEU A 117 1.94 -10.20 16.01
CA LEU A 117 1.82 -10.99 14.79
C LEU A 117 0.44 -11.66 14.67
N GLY A 118 -0.13 -12.12 15.79
CA GLY A 118 -1.51 -12.62 15.86
C GLY A 118 -2.52 -11.55 15.43
N LYS A 119 -2.46 -10.36 16.05
CA LYS A 119 -3.31 -9.22 15.68
C LYS A 119 -3.19 -8.83 14.20
N LEU A 120 -1.95 -8.81 13.68
CA LEU A 120 -1.68 -8.50 12.28
C LEU A 120 -2.28 -9.54 11.34
N ASN A 121 -2.16 -10.83 11.67
CA ASN A 121 -2.76 -11.90 10.89
C ASN A 121 -4.29 -11.84 10.89
N SER A 122 -4.91 -11.44 12.01
CA SER A 122 -6.36 -11.21 12.08
C SER A 122 -6.80 -10.08 11.16
N LEU A 123 -6.04 -8.97 11.12
CA LEU A 123 -6.30 -7.85 10.19
C LEU A 123 -6.15 -8.26 8.72
N ARG A 124 -5.07 -8.98 8.36
CA ARG A 124 -4.85 -9.50 7.00
C ARG A 124 -6.01 -10.40 6.55
N ARG A 125 -6.47 -11.29 7.43
CA ARG A 125 -7.57 -12.23 7.15
C ARG A 125 -8.88 -11.50 6.86
N ARG A 126 -9.16 -10.42 7.59
CA ARG A 126 -10.35 -9.57 7.34
C ARG A 126 -10.31 -8.89 5.98
N ILE A 127 -9.15 -8.37 5.57
CA ILE A 127 -8.99 -7.78 4.23
C ILE A 127 -9.13 -8.86 3.14
N ALA A 128 -8.56 -10.05 3.35
CA ALA A 128 -8.69 -11.17 2.42
C ALA A 128 -10.14 -11.65 2.27
N TRP A 129 -10.93 -11.68 3.36
CA TRP A 129 -12.35 -12.04 3.32
C TRP A 129 -13.17 -11.09 2.43
N GLY A 130 -12.87 -9.79 2.50
CA GLY A 130 -13.49 -8.79 1.61
C GLY A 130 -13.27 -9.06 0.11
N ARG A 131 -12.17 -9.73 -0.26
CA ARG A 131 -11.90 -10.14 -1.66
C ARG A 131 -12.71 -11.37 -2.07
N VAL A 132 -12.86 -12.34 -1.16
CA VAL A 132 -13.56 -13.61 -1.45
C VAL A 132 -15.08 -13.44 -1.48
N ALA A 133 -15.64 -12.51 -0.70
CA ALA A 133 -17.08 -12.23 -0.67
C ALA A 133 -17.67 -11.81 -2.05
N ASN A 134 -16.85 -11.30 -2.97
CA ASN A 134 -17.29 -10.92 -4.33
C ASN A 134 -17.45 -12.10 -5.31
N VAL A 135 -17.06 -13.32 -4.93
CA VAL A 135 -17.12 -14.50 -5.81
C VAL A 135 -18.56 -15.01 -6.02
N LEU A 136 -19.53 -14.54 -5.22
CA LEU A 136 -20.92 -15.00 -5.29
C LEU A 136 -21.81 -14.28 -6.32
N VAL A 137 -21.30 -13.28 -7.04
CA VAL A 137 -22.16 -12.44 -7.92
C VAL A 137 -21.88 -12.60 -9.41
N SER A 138 -20.69 -13.02 -9.85
CA SER A 138 -20.33 -13.02 -11.28
C SER A 138 -20.42 -14.35 -12.02
N SER A 139 -20.71 -15.46 -11.34
CA SER A 139 -20.91 -16.74 -12.04
C SER A 139 -22.38 -16.88 -12.42
N ALA A 140 -22.70 -16.48 -13.64
CA ALA A 140 -23.92 -16.90 -14.30
C ALA A 140 -24.07 -18.42 -14.16
N VAL A 141 -25.13 -18.80 -13.46
CA VAL A 141 -25.76 -20.13 -13.33
C VAL A 141 -25.39 -21.05 -14.50
N THR A 142 -24.37 -21.89 -14.32
CA THR A 142 -24.02 -22.97 -15.24
C THR A 142 -23.95 -24.28 -14.47
N LEU A 143 -25.12 -24.92 -14.37
CA LEU A 143 -25.34 -26.37 -14.35
C LEU A 143 -24.38 -27.21 -13.48
N SER A 144 -24.41 -27.01 -12.16
CA SER A 144 -23.98 -28.01 -11.17
C SER A 144 -24.97 -27.98 -10.01
N PRO A 145 -25.58 -29.11 -9.60
CA PRO A 145 -26.59 -29.14 -8.54
C PRO A 145 -26.02 -28.91 -7.13
N ASP A 146 -24.69 -28.81 -6.99
CA ASP A 146 -24.02 -28.63 -5.71
C ASP A 146 -23.32 -27.26 -5.62
N LEU A 147 -24.14 -26.21 -5.72
CA LEU A 147 -23.73 -24.83 -5.41
C LEU A 147 -23.20 -24.68 -3.97
N PRO A 148 -23.78 -25.32 -2.93
CA PRO A 148 -23.29 -25.20 -1.56
C PRO A 148 -21.85 -25.70 -1.39
N GLY A 149 -21.53 -26.88 -1.93
CA GLY A 149 -20.20 -27.49 -1.79
C GLY A 149 -19.07 -26.74 -2.51
N LEU A 150 -19.37 -26.08 -3.63
CA LEU A 150 -18.38 -25.25 -4.34
C LEU A 150 -18.14 -23.92 -3.59
N ILE A 151 -19.19 -23.34 -3.02
CA ILE A 151 -19.06 -22.16 -2.16
C ILE A 151 -18.23 -22.54 -0.93
N GLU A 152 -18.49 -23.67 -0.29
CA GLU A 152 -17.74 -24.14 0.88
C GLU A 152 -16.28 -24.52 0.55
N ALA A 153 -16.00 -25.08 -0.63
CA ALA A 153 -14.65 -25.40 -1.08
C ALA A 153 -13.82 -24.17 -1.49
N LEU A 154 -14.47 -23.09 -1.94
CA LEU A 154 -13.83 -21.82 -2.34
C LEU A 154 -13.82 -20.79 -1.20
N THR A 155 -14.64 -21.00 -0.17
CA THR A 155 -14.76 -20.13 0.99
C THR A 155 -13.97 -20.75 2.14
N PRO A 156 -12.75 -20.28 2.44
CA PRO A 156 -12.04 -20.76 3.62
C PRO A 156 -12.91 -20.50 4.85
N LYS A 157 -13.07 -21.54 5.68
CA LYS A 157 -13.89 -21.52 6.91
C LYS A 157 -13.60 -20.23 7.70
N PRO A 158 -14.64 -19.44 8.08
CA PRO A 158 -14.44 -18.30 8.97
C PRO A 158 -13.75 -18.79 10.26
N PRO A 159 -12.80 -18.04 10.81
CA PRO A 159 -12.10 -18.49 12.01
C PRO A 159 -13.09 -18.72 13.16
N ASP A 160 -13.00 -19.89 13.78
CA ASP A 160 -13.54 -20.15 15.11
C ASP A 160 -12.61 -19.43 16.13
N ASP A 161 -12.62 -18.10 16.16
CA ASP A 161 -11.87 -17.32 17.14
C ASP A 161 -12.88 -16.66 18.10
N ASP A 162 -12.84 -17.04 19.38
CA ASP A 162 -13.61 -16.43 20.48
C ASP A 162 -13.33 -14.91 20.67
N ASP A 163 -12.35 -14.36 19.94
CA ASP A 163 -11.98 -12.93 19.90
C ASP A 163 -12.43 -12.20 18.60
N ALA A 164 -13.06 -12.91 17.66
CA ALA A 164 -13.64 -12.30 16.48
C ALA A 164 -15.08 -11.86 16.80
N ASP A 165 -15.23 -10.64 17.33
CA ASP A 165 -16.54 -9.99 17.44
C ASP A 165 -17.27 -10.04 16.08
N PRO A 166 -18.32 -10.87 15.93
CA PRO A 166 -19.09 -11.00 14.69
C PRO A 166 -19.92 -9.74 14.39
N ASP A 167 -20.11 -8.88 15.41
CA ASP A 167 -20.89 -7.64 15.40
C ASP A 167 -20.01 -6.37 15.37
N GLY A 168 -18.68 -6.51 15.31
CA GLY A 168 -17.78 -5.38 15.14
C GLY A 168 -18.07 -4.67 13.81
N PRO A 169 -18.11 -3.32 13.74
CA PRO A 169 -18.66 -2.60 12.60
C PRO A 169 -18.02 -3.06 11.29
N GLN A 170 -18.80 -3.81 10.49
CA GLN A 170 -18.36 -4.35 9.21
C GLN A 170 -17.88 -3.20 8.32
N GLY A 171 -16.56 -3.12 8.09
CA GLY A 171 -15.95 -2.08 7.28
C GLY A 171 -14.81 -1.32 7.95
N MET A 172 -14.52 -0.13 7.42
CA MET A 172 -13.32 0.63 7.77
C MET A 172 -13.25 1.11 9.23
N ALA A 173 -14.38 1.26 9.92
CA ALA A 173 -14.41 1.67 11.32
C ALA A 173 -13.84 0.58 12.24
N GLY A 174 -14.26 -0.67 12.06
CA GLY A 174 -13.72 -1.80 12.83
C GLY A 174 -12.25 -2.05 12.51
N PHE A 175 -11.85 -1.90 11.23
CA PHE A 175 -10.45 -1.95 10.84
C PHE A 175 -9.61 -0.90 11.57
N ARG A 176 -10.06 0.37 11.61
CA ARG A 176 -9.35 1.46 12.29
C ARG A 176 -9.10 1.18 13.76
N ALA A 177 -10.12 0.75 14.49
CA ALA A 177 -9.99 0.42 15.92
C ALA A 177 -9.00 -0.72 16.18
N GLN A 178 -9.01 -1.76 15.33
CA GLN A 178 -8.07 -2.87 15.45
C GLN A 178 -6.65 -2.48 15.05
N PHE A 179 -6.50 -1.67 14.01
CA PHE A 179 -5.21 -1.12 13.60
C PHE A 179 -4.62 -0.21 14.68
N GLU A 180 -5.45 0.58 15.36
CA GLU A 180 -5.04 1.38 16.52
C GLU A 180 -4.55 0.49 17.68
N SER A 181 -5.30 -0.55 18.02
CA SER A 181 -4.88 -1.54 19.04
C SER A 181 -3.60 -2.28 18.66
N LEU A 182 -3.41 -2.57 17.37
CA LEU A 182 -2.17 -3.14 16.85
C LEU A 182 -1.01 -2.16 17.05
N MET A 183 -1.14 -0.92 16.57
CA MET A 183 -0.08 0.09 16.67
C MET A 183 0.27 0.42 18.13
N ALA A 184 -0.71 0.43 19.04
CA ALA A 184 -0.47 0.59 20.48
C ALA A 184 0.36 -0.56 21.10
N SER A 185 0.38 -1.73 20.46
CA SER A 185 1.14 -2.91 20.91
C SER A 185 2.54 -2.99 20.27
N VAL A 186 2.80 -2.18 19.23
CA VAL A 186 4.08 -2.17 18.52
C VAL A 186 5.03 -1.20 19.21
N GLU A 187 6.17 -1.72 19.67
CA GLU A 187 7.21 -0.90 20.29
C GLU A 187 8.14 -0.31 19.22
N GLY A 188 8.55 0.94 19.40
CA GLY A 188 9.53 1.60 18.54
C GLY A 188 8.99 2.14 17.20
N ILE A 189 7.68 2.09 16.97
CA ILE A 189 7.02 2.74 15.82
C ILE A 189 5.91 3.64 16.35
N SER A 190 6.02 4.95 16.14
CA SER A 190 4.97 5.90 16.50
C SER A 190 4.21 6.42 15.27
N LYS A 191 4.78 6.29 14.07
CA LYS A 191 4.18 6.80 12.84
C LYS A 191 4.40 5.86 11.66
N VAL A 192 3.40 5.77 10.78
CA VAL A 192 3.49 5.05 9.50
C VAL A 192 3.38 6.08 8.39
N VAL A 193 4.41 6.18 7.54
CA VAL A 193 4.41 7.02 6.35
C VAL A 193 4.31 6.12 5.13
N VAL A 194 3.26 6.33 4.33
CA VAL A 194 3.03 5.57 3.10
C VAL A 194 3.45 6.44 1.92
N LEU A 195 4.51 6.04 1.22
CA LEU A 195 4.97 6.70 0.01
C LEU A 195 4.37 5.98 -1.19
N VAL A 196 3.59 6.70 -1.98
CA VAL A 196 2.94 6.15 -3.17
C VAL A 196 3.48 6.85 -4.41
N ASP A 197 4.18 6.12 -5.27
CA ASP A 197 4.64 6.62 -6.56
C ASP A 197 3.65 6.25 -7.68
N ASP A 198 3.76 6.86 -8.86
CA ASP A 198 3.01 6.48 -10.06
C ASP A 198 1.46 6.38 -9.88
N LEU A 199 0.90 7.27 -9.05
CA LEU A 199 -0.55 7.36 -8.80
C LEU A 199 -1.38 7.56 -10.08
N ASP A 200 -0.79 8.16 -11.13
CA ASP A 200 -1.43 8.35 -12.43
C ASP A 200 -1.68 7.02 -13.16
N ARG A 201 -0.98 5.95 -12.79
CA ARG A 201 -1.22 4.60 -13.31
C ARG A 201 -2.41 3.89 -12.64
N CYS A 202 -2.88 4.37 -11.48
CA CYS A 202 -4.09 3.86 -10.82
C CYS A 202 -5.41 4.24 -11.53
N CYS A 203 -5.37 4.86 -12.70
CA CYS A 203 -6.57 5.25 -13.43
C CYS A 203 -7.45 4.03 -13.70
N LEU A 204 -8.57 3.89 -12.95
CA LEU A 204 -9.61 2.92 -13.23
C LEU A 204 -10.16 3.15 -14.65
N ARG A 205 -9.62 2.39 -15.60
CA ARG A 205 -10.06 2.37 -17.00
C ARG A 205 -11.54 1.94 -17.15
N ARG A 206 -12.18 1.45 -16.07
CA ARG A 206 -13.57 0.95 -16.06
C ARG A 206 -14.64 2.01 -15.78
N SER A 207 -14.33 3.12 -15.10
CA SER A 207 -15.33 4.16 -14.81
C SER A 207 -15.60 5.07 -16.02
N TRP A 208 -14.59 5.31 -16.85
CA TRP A 208 -14.70 6.17 -18.03
C TRP A 208 -15.38 5.49 -19.23
N ALA A 209 -15.33 4.16 -19.32
CA ALA A 209 -15.99 3.41 -20.38
C ALA A 209 -17.53 3.39 -20.24
N ARG A 210 -18.06 3.57 -19.02
CA ARG A 210 -19.52 3.65 -18.78
C ARG A 210 -20.09 5.05 -19.04
N LEU A 211 -19.25 6.09 -19.01
CA LEU A 211 -19.65 7.49 -19.21
C LEU A 211 -19.38 8.05 -20.62
N ARG A 212 -18.77 7.27 -21.52
CA ARG A 212 -18.58 7.65 -22.94
C ARG A 212 -19.57 6.99 -23.91
N ARG A 213 -20.85 6.87 -23.52
CA ARG A 213 -21.97 6.74 -24.49
C ARG A 213 -22.73 8.05 -24.72
N SER A 214 -22.29 9.16 -24.14
CA SER A 214 -22.82 10.49 -24.46
C SER A 214 -21.65 11.42 -24.74
N SER A 215 -21.36 11.55 -26.03
CA SER A 215 -20.85 12.74 -26.70
C SER A 215 -19.68 13.46 -26.03
N PHE A 216 -18.44 13.16 -26.43
CA PHE A 216 -17.45 14.20 -26.68
C PHE A 216 -16.39 13.68 -27.66
N SER A 217 -16.40 14.27 -28.85
CA SER A 217 -15.36 14.16 -29.87
C SER A 217 -14.19 15.03 -29.44
N CYS A 218 -12.99 14.44 -29.33
CA CYS A 218 -11.74 15.20 -29.23
C CYS A 218 -11.21 15.39 -30.66
N ARG A 219 -11.11 16.66 -31.08
CA ARG A 219 -10.06 17.07 -32.03
C ARG A 219 -8.75 17.21 -31.25
#